data_AF-A0A929ZVM2-F1
#
_entry.id   AF-A0A929ZVM2-F1
#
_cell.length_a   1.000
_cell.length_b   1.000
_cell.length_c   1.000
_cell.angle_alpha   90.00
_cell.angle_beta   90.00
_cell.angle_gamma   90.00
#
_symmetry.space_group_name_H-M   'P 1'
#
loop_
_entity.id
_entity.type
_entity.pdbx_description
1 polymer ?
#
loop_
_entity_poly.entity_id
_entity_poly.type
_entity_poly.pdbx_seq_one_letter_code
_entity_poly.pdbx_strand_id
1 'polypeptide(L)'
;MKRTLKDYLFITLRGVAMGAADVVPGVSGGTIAFISGIYQELIDSINKINFTAVKILRKEGVKSAWEYINGNFFVALFLGIGISILSLAKGIKYLLETHPIAVWSFFFGLMMASVLFLWKDIKKWDAPAVLAIVIAAFTAYYITVIPPLVNNNGYIFLFFAGALAICAMILPGISGAFILVLLGAYHTVLNALDTFDLK
;
A
#
# COMPACT_ATOMS: atom_id res chain seq x y z
N MET A 1 1.57 -11.76 -23.72
CA MET A 1 0.73 -10.93 -24.60
C MET A 1 1.25 -9.50 -24.55
N LYS A 2 1.45 -8.83 -25.70
CA LYS A 2 1.82 -7.41 -25.72
C LYS A 2 0.61 -6.60 -25.26
N ARG A 3 0.79 -5.75 -24.24
CA ARG A 3 -0.26 -4.86 -23.73
C ARG A 3 -0.68 -3.83 -24.76
N THR A 4 -1.96 -3.54 -24.79
CA THR A 4 -2.55 -2.46 -25.58
C THR A 4 -2.52 -1.15 -24.79
N LEU A 5 -2.71 -0.01 -25.47
CA LEU A 5 -2.86 1.28 -24.81
C LEU A 5 -4.05 1.32 -23.83
N LYS A 6 -5.13 0.57 -24.14
CA LYS A 6 -6.29 0.45 -23.25
C LYS A 6 -5.92 -0.21 -21.92
N ASP A 7 -5.07 -1.24 -21.95
CA ASP A 7 -4.62 -1.93 -20.73
C ASP A 7 -3.84 -0.98 -19.83
N TYR A 8 -2.93 -0.19 -20.41
CA TYR A 8 -2.19 0.83 -19.65
C TYR A 8 -3.09 1.94 -19.13
N LEU A 9 -4.10 2.37 -19.88
CA LEU A 9 -5.09 3.32 -19.40
C LEU A 9 -5.82 2.78 -18.15
N PHE A 10 -6.25 1.51 -18.17
CA PHE A 10 -6.86 0.89 -17.00
C PHE A 10 -5.90 0.78 -15.82
N ILE A 11 -4.63 0.46 -16.05
CA ILE A 11 -3.60 0.45 -14.99
C ILE A 11 -3.43 1.85 -14.40
N THR A 12 -3.38 2.89 -15.23
CA THR A 12 -3.31 4.28 -14.78
C THR A 12 -4.54 4.65 -13.95
N LEU A 13 -5.76 4.29 -14.37
CA LEU A 13 -6.97 4.55 -13.60
C LEU A 13 -6.98 3.80 -12.25
N ARG A 14 -6.45 2.57 -12.21
CA ARG A 14 -6.25 1.83 -10.95
C ARG A 14 -5.22 2.53 -10.07
N GLY A 15 -4.14 3.06 -10.65
CA GLY A 15 -3.18 3.91 -9.96
C GLY A 15 -3.81 5.18 -9.39
N VAL A 16 -4.74 5.82 -10.11
CA VAL A 16 -5.49 6.96 -9.60
C VAL A 16 -6.31 6.56 -8.38
N ALA A 17 -7.03 5.44 -8.44
CA ALA A 17 -7.80 4.94 -7.31
C ALA A 17 -6.90 4.57 -6.10
N MET A 18 -5.73 3.98 -6.34
CA MET A 18 -4.74 3.69 -5.30
C MET A 18 -4.24 4.98 -4.64
N GLY A 19 -3.84 5.98 -5.44
CA GLY A 19 -3.37 7.26 -4.91
C GLY A 19 -4.47 8.00 -4.13
N ALA A 20 -5.73 7.89 -4.54
CA ALA A 20 -6.85 8.50 -3.83
C ALA A 20 -7.08 7.84 -2.47
N ALA A 21 -6.92 6.52 -2.39
CA ALA A 21 -6.96 5.77 -1.14
C ALA A 21 -5.81 6.16 -0.21
N ASP A 22 -4.59 6.31 -0.71
CA ASP A 22 -3.43 6.66 0.12
C ASP A 22 -3.50 8.09 0.71
N VAL A 23 -4.31 8.99 0.13
CA VAL A 23 -4.59 10.31 0.73
C VAL A 23 -5.51 10.19 1.96
N VAL A 24 -6.32 9.14 2.04
CA VAL A 24 -7.30 8.97 3.13
C VAL A 24 -6.70 8.17 4.28
N PRO A 25 -6.61 8.76 5.49
CA PRO A 25 -6.09 8.04 6.65
C PRO A 25 -6.85 6.74 6.91
N GLY A 26 -6.11 5.64 7.11
CA GLY A 26 -6.68 4.32 7.40
C GLY A 26 -7.05 3.48 6.18
N VAL A 27 -6.84 3.99 4.96
CA VAL A 27 -7.08 3.25 3.72
C VAL A 27 -5.74 2.91 3.06
N SER A 28 -5.56 1.65 2.66
CA SER A 28 -4.33 1.20 1.99
C SER A 28 -4.54 1.11 0.48
N GLY A 29 -3.69 1.78 -0.30
CA GLY A 29 -3.61 1.60 -1.76
C GLY A 29 -3.37 0.15 -2.16
N GLY A 30 -2.70 -0.66 -1.32
CA GLY A 30 -2.57 -2.10 -1.51
C GLY A 30 -3.91 -2.85 -1.54
N THR A 31 -4.90 -2.41 -0.75
CA THR A 31 -6.27 -2.94 -0.79
C THR A 31 -6.95 -2.62 -2.12
N ILE A 32 -6.78 -1.41 -2.64
CA ILE A 32 -7.32 -1.02 -3.95
C ILE A 32 -6.65 -1.81 -5.08
N ALA A 33 -5.34 -2.00 -5.01
CA ALA A 33 -4.61 -2.86 -5.95
C ALA A 33 -5.17 -4.29 -5.97
N PHE A 34 -5.53 -4.81 -4.80
CA PHE A 34 -6.10 -6.15 -4.65
C PHE A 34 -7.51 -6.26 -5.23
N ILE A 35 -8.44 -5.40 -4.79
CA ILE A 35 -9.82 -5.40 -5.28
C ILE A 35 -9.86 -5.14 -6.79
N SER A 36 -8.98 -4.29 -7.32
CA SER A 36 -8.91 -4.00 -8.76
C SER A 36 -8.17 -5.07 -9.58
N GLY A 37 -7.57 -6.07 -8.94
CA GLY A 37 -6.94 -7.22 -9.60
C GLY A 37 -5.55 -6.96 -10.18
N ILE A 38 -4.86 -5.90 -9.78
CA ILE A 38 -3.44 -5.64 -10.17
C ILE A 38 -2.44 -6.04 -9.09
N TYR A 39 -2.91 -6.45 -7.92
CA TYR A 39 -2.05 -6.76 -6.79
C TYR A 39 -0.99 -7.82 -7.10
N GLN A 40 -1.40 -8.97 -7.65
CA GLN A 40 -0.47 -10.05 -7.97
C GLN A 40 0.61 -9.57 -8.95
N GLU A 41 0.21 -8.81 -9.97
CA GLU A 41 1.14 -8.26 -10.94
C GLU A 41 2.11 -7.25 -10.31
N LEU A 42 1.63 -6.40 -9.40
CA LEU A 42 2.47 -5.45 -8.66
C LEU A 42 3.54 -6.19 -7.86
N ILE A 43 3.14 -7.21 -7.09
CA ILE A 43 4.06 -8.03 -6.29
C ILE A 43 5.06 -8.76 -7.18
N ASP A 44 4.60 -9.40 -8.25
CA ASP A 44 5.47 -10.13 -9.17
C ASP A 44 6.47 -9.19 -9.86
N SER A 45 6.06 -7.97 -10.19
CA SER A 45 6.94 -6.96 -10.80
C SER A 45 7.97 -6.43 -9.80
N ILE A 46 7.57 -6.20 -8.54
CA ILE A 46 8.49 -5.81 -7.46
C ILE A 46 9.51 -6.93 -7.19
N ASN A 47 9.08 -8.20 -7.16
CA ASN A 47 9.95 -9.36 -6.96
C ASN A 47 11.03 -9.51 -8.05
N LYS A 48 10.78 -8.97 -9.26
CA LYS A 48 11.77 -8.93 -10.33
C LYS A 48 12.81 -7.82 -10.15
N ILE A 49 12.63 -6.89 -9.22
CA ILE A 49 13.66 -5.92 -8.85
C ILE A 49 14.65 -6.63 -7.92
N ASN A 50 15.57 -7.38 -8.51
CA ASN A 50 16.52 -8.23 -7.79
C ASN A 50 17.91 -8.21 -8.45
N PHE A 51 18.86 -8.99 -7.91
CA PHE A 51 20.21 -9.10 -8.46
C PHE A 51 20.25 -9.55 -9.93
N THR A 52 19.25 -10.30 -10.40
CA THR A 52 19.14 -10.68 -11.81
C THR A 52 18.82 -9.49 -12.69
N ALA A 53 17.91 -8.58 -12.27
CA ALA A 53 17.67 -7.34 -12.98
C ALA A 53 18.95 -6.48 -13.14
N VAL A 54 19.77 -6.41 -12.08
CA VAL A 54 21.07 -5.69 -12.13
C VAL A 54 22.04 -6.36 -13.11
N LYS A 55 22.09 -7.70 -13.14
CA LYS A 55 22.91 -8.44 -14.12
C LYS A 55 22.44 -8.20 -15.56
N ILE A 56 21.13 -8.26 -15.80
CA ILE A 56 20.52 -7.98 -17.12
C ILE A 56 20.84 -6.54 -17.53
N LEU A 57 20.69 -5.57 -16.63
CA LEU A 57 21.02 -4.17 -16.90
C LEU A 57 22.47 -3.99 -17.35
N ARG A 58 23.41 -4.66 -16.68
CA ARG A 58 24.85 -4.58 -16.99
C ARG A 58 25.24 -5.31 -18.27
N LYS A 59 24.58 -6.43 -18.60
CA LYS A 59 24.96 -7.29 -19.74
C LYS A 59 24.19 -7.00 -21.02
N GLU A 60 22.89 -6.73 -20.90
CA GLU A 60 21.93 -6.65 -22.00
C GLU A 60 21.35 -5.24 -22.17
N GLY A 61 21.64 -4.34 -21.23
CA GLY A 61 21.29 -2.93 -21.29
C GLY A 61 19.95 -2.57 -20.64
N VAL A 62 19.66 -1.26 -20.67
CA VAL A 62 18.51 -0.66 -19.97
C VAL A 62 17.18 -1.21 -20.47
N LYS A 63 17.03 -1.40 -21.78
CA LYS A 63 15.78 -1.88 -22.38
C LYS A 63 15.40 -3.28 -21.89
N SER A 64 16.36 -4.22 -21.89
CA SER A 64 16.13 -5.60 -21.43
C SER A 64 15.82 -5.65 -19.93
N ALA A 65 16.51 -4.84 -19.12
CA ALA A 65 16.20 -4.74 -17.70
C ALA A 65 14.81 -4.14 -17.45
N TRP A 66 14.42 -3.13 -18.22
CA TRP A 66 13.11 -2.50 -18.16
C TRP A 66 11.97 -3.49 -18.50
N GLU A 67 12.15 -4.28 -19.55
CA GLU A 67 11.19 -5.33 -19.92
C GLU A 67 11.14 -6.43 -18.85
N TYR A 68 12.29 -6.84 -18.29
CA TYR A 68 12.37 -7.83 -17.22
C TYR A 68 11.55 -7.41 -15.99
N ILE A 69 11.74 -6.18 -15.50
CA ILE A 69 11.04 -5.68 -14.30
C ILE A 69 9.60 -5.22 -14.57
N ASN A 70 9.09 -5.35 -15.81
CA ASN A 70 7.78 -4.82 -16.20
C ASN A 70 7.68 -3.29 -16.02
N GLY A 71 8.70 -2.55 -16.44
CA GLY A 71 8.80 -1.10 -16.20
C GLY A 71 7.63 -0.27 -16.73
N ASN A 72 6.99 -0.68 -17.83
CA ASN A 72 5.81 0.01 -18.36
C ASN A 72 4.59 -0.08 -17.41
N PHE A 73 4.44 -1.19 -16.68
CA PHE A 73 3.43 -1.31 -15.64
C PHE A 73 3.67 -0.28 -14.54
N PHE A 74 4.91 -0.17 -14.05
CA PHE A 74 5.27 0.81 -13.03
C PHE A 74 5.02 2.24 -13.51
N VAL A 75 5.40 2.59 -14.74
CA VAL A 75 5.16 3.93 -15.28
C VAL A 75 3.67 4.24 -15.33
N ALA A 76 2.83 3.34 -15.86
CA ALA A 76 1.38 3.57 -15.90
C ALA A 76 0.79 3.71 -14.49
N LEU A 77 1.19 2.83 -13.57
CA LEU A 77 0.68 2.82 -12.19
C LEU A 77 1.08 4.09 -11.44
N PHE A 78 2.38 4.42 -11.44
CA PHE A 78 2.90 5.60 -10.75
C PHE A 78 2.43 6.90 -11.39
N LEU A 79 2.21 6.92 -12.71
CA LEU A 79 1.57 8.06 -13.36
C LEU A 79 0.16 8.26 -12.80
N GLY A 80 -0.62 7.19 -12.65
CA GLY A 80 -1.95 7.24 -12.03
C GLY A 80 -1.92 7.74 -10.58
N ILE A 81 -1.03 7.17 -9.77
CA ILE A 81 -0.86 7.58 -8.36
C ILE A 81 -0.46 9.06 -8.29
N GLY A 82 0.51 9.49 -9.11
CA GLY A 82 0.97 10.87 -9.17
C GLY A 82 -0.14 11.84 -9.61
N ILE A 83 -0.91 11.49 -10.65
CA ILE A 83 -2.09 12.27 -11.06
C ILE A 83 -3.05 12.41 -9.89
N SER A 84 -3.33 11.32 -9.16
CA SER A 84 -4.25 11.37 -8.03
C SER A 84 -3.75 12.26 -6.91
N ILE A 85 -2.50 12.10 -6.48
CA ILE A 85 -1.95 12.93 -5.41
C ILE A 85 -1.97 14.41 -5.80
N LEU A 86 -1.62 14.75 -7.04
CA LEU A 86 -1.58 16.15 -7.48
C LEU A 86 -2.98 16.76 -7.69
N SER A 87 -3.95 15.98 -8.17
CA SER A 87 -5.29 16.48 -8.53
C SER A 87 -6.35 16.27 -7.45
N LEU A 88 -6.37 15.10 -6.82
CA LEU A 88 -7.40 14.68 -5.86
C LEU A 88 -7.06 15.02 -4.42
N ALA A 89 -5.79 15.26 -4.06
CA ALA A 89 -5.44 15.51 -2.66
C ALA A 89 -6.19 16.70 -2.04
N LYS A 90 -6.34 17.80 -2.80
CA LYS A 90 -7.11 18.97 -2.33
C LYS A 90 -8.60 18.67 -2.18
N GLY A 91 -9.18 17.90 -3.11
CA GLY A 91 -10.59 17.53 -3.10
C GLY A 91 -10.92 16.55 -1.96
N ILE A 92 -10.12 15.50 -1.80
CA ILE A 92 -10.24 14.54 -0.69
C ILE A 92 -10.08 15.27 0.65
N LYS A 93 -9.09 16.17 0.77
CA LYS A 93 -8.91 16.98 1.99
C LYS A 93 -10.16 17.81 2.31
N TYR A 94 -10.70 18.53 1.32
CA TYR A 94 -11.94 19.28 1.50
C TYR A 94 -13.11 18.38 1.93
N LEU A 95 -13.27 17.21 1.32
CA LEU A 95 -14.31 16.25 1.68
C LEU A 95 -14.11 15.65 3.07
N LEU A 96 -12.87 15.43 3.51
CA LEU A 96 -12.58 15.00 4.87
C LEU A 96 -12.90 16.09 5.90
N GLU A 97 -12.71 17.36 5.56
CA GLU A 97 -13.03 18.49 6.43
C GLU A 97 -14.55 18.79 6.47
N THR A 98 -15.26 18.65 5.35
CA THR A 98 -16.68 19.03 5.22
C THR A 98 -17.66 17.87 5.34
N HIS A 99 -17.26 16.67 4.91
CA HIS A 99 -18.10 15.46 4.86
C HIS A 99 -17.36 14.20 5.36
N PRO A 100 -16.71 14.23 6.54
CA PRO A 100 -15.86 13.13 7.02
C PRO A 100 -16.59 11.78 7.10
N ILE A 101 -17.84 11.78 7.60
CA ILE A 101 -18.64 10.55 7.77
C ILE A 101 -18.88 9.86 6.43
N ALA A 102 -19.18 10.61 5.36
CA ALA A 102 -19.44 10.05 4.05
C ALA A 102 -18.16 9.41 3.46
N VAL A 103 -17.03 10.10 3.59
CA VAL A 103 -15.72 9.59 3.14
C VAL A 103 -15.35 8.32 3.91
N TRP A 104 -15.40 8.35 5.24
CA TRP A 104 -15.07 7.19 6.07
C TRP A 104 -16.01 6.01 5.81
N SER A 105 -17.31 6.26 5.64
CA SER A 105 -18.29 5.21 5.32
C SER A 105 -18.04 4.57 3.95
N PHE A 106 -17.67 5.37 2.95
CA PHE A 106 -17.31 4.86 1.62
C PHE A 106 -16.11 3.92 1.67
N PHE A 107 -15.03 4.35 2.32
CA PHE A 107 -13.82 3.53 2.43
C PHE A 107 -13.99 2.33 3.37
N PHE A 108 -14.78 2.45 4.43
CA PHE A 108 -15.19 1.31 5.24
C PHE A 108 -15.97 0.29 4.40
N GLY A 109 -16.88 0.74 3.54
CA GLY A 109 -17.58 -0.13 2.59
C GLY A 109 -16.63 -0.86 1.63
N LEU A 110 -15.63 -0.18 1.09
CA LEU A 110 -14.59 -0.80 0.25
C LEU A 110 -13.76 -1.84 1.02
N MET A 111 -13.44 -1.59 2.29
CA MET A 111 -12.72 -2.52 3.16
C MET A 111 -13.59 -3.74 3.49
N MET A 112 -14.87 -3.55 3.78
CA MET A 112 -15.81 -4.67 3.95
C MET A 112 -15.93 -5.50 2.67
N ALA A 113 -15.93 -4.86 1.50
CA ALA A 113 -15.95 -5.56 0.22
C ALA A 113 -14.70 -6.42 0.00
N SER A 114 -13.50 -5.99 0.42
CA SER A 114 -12.30 -6.83 0.33
C SER A 114 -12.38 -8.06 1.22
N VAL A 115 -12.92 -7.93 2.44
CA VAL A 115 -13.16 -9.08 3.34
C VAL A 115 -14.12 -10.07 2.68
N LEU A 116 -15.22 -9.60 2.10
CA LEU A 116 -16.18 -10.45 1.39
C LEU A 116 -15.57 -11.15 0.16
N PHE A 117 -14.64 -10.48 -0.53
CA PHE A 117 -13.92 -11.07 -1.66
C PHE A 117 -12.97 -12.17 -1.18
N LEU A 118 -12.14 -11.88 -0.18
CA LEU A 118 -11.19 -12.83 0.43
C LEU A 118 -11.90 -14.03 1.08
N TRP A 119 -13.08 -13.82 1.64
CA TRP A 119 -13.89 -14.88 2.23
C TRP A 119 -14.19 -16.02 1.24
N LYS A 120 -14.35 -15.69 -0.05
CA LYS A 120 -14.61 -16.67 -1.12
C LYS A 120 -13.38 -17.47 -1.52
N ASP A 121 -12.18 -16.95 -1.26
CA ASP A 121 -10.92 -17.64 -1.55
C ASP A 121 -10.59 -18.73 -0.50
N ILE A 122 -11.29 -18.73 0.64
CA ILE A 122 -11.17 -19.76 1.68
C ILE A 122 -11.86 -21.05 1.22
N LYS A 123 -11.06 -21.98 0.70
CA LYS A 123 -11.54 -23.26 0.12
C LYS A 123 -12.05 -24.28 1.15
N LYS A 124 -11.64 -24.17 2.42
CA LYS A 124 -11.98 -25.12 3.49
C LYS A 124 -12.32 -24.37 4.78
N TRP A 125 -13.48 -24.72 5.36
CA TRP A 125 -13.97 -24.21 6.63
C TRP A 125 -13.92 -25.32 7.68
N ASP A 126 -12.73 -25.61 8.17
CA ASP A 126 -12.49 -26.56 9.26
C ASP A 126 -12.20 -25.83 10.58
N ALA A 127 -12.15 -26.58 11.69
CA ALA A 127 -11.88 -26.02 13.01
C ALA A 127 -10.56 -25.21 13.06
N PRO A 128 -9.45 -25.65 12.43
CA PRO A 128 -8.23 -24.85 12.31
C PRO A 128 -8.45 -23.50 11.60
N ALA A 129 -9.17 -23.46 10.48
CA ALA A 129 -9.43 -22.23 9.76
C ALA A 129 -10.24 -21.23 10.61
N VAL A 130 -11.29 -21.70 11.27
CA VAL A 130 -12.10 -20.86 12.16
C VAL A 130 -11.28 -20.35 13.35
N LEU A 131 -10.48 -21.23 13.96
CA LEU A 131 -9.60 -20.85 15.07
C LEU A 131 -8.56 -19.80 14.63
N ALA A 132 -7.97 -19.96 13.45
CA ALA A 132 -7.02 -18.99 12.91
C ALA A 132 -7.66 -17.62 12.67
N ILE A 133 -8.89 -17.56 12.15
CA ILE A 133 -9.64 -16.30 11.97
C ILE A 133 -9.89 -15.63 13.32
N VAL A 134 -10.35 -16.39 14.32
CA VAL A 134 -10.61 -15.86 15.66
C VAL A 134 -9.33 -15.31 16.30
N ILE A 135 -8.23 -16.08 16.27
CA ILE A 135 -6.93 -15.64 16.78
C ILE A 135 -6.48 -14.37 16.05
N ALA A 136 -6.53 -14.36 14.71
CA ALA A 136 -6.13 -13.20 13.92
C ALA A 136 -6.99 -11.95 14.22
N ALA A 137 -8.30 -12.10 14.40
CA ALA A 137 -9.20 -11.01 14.77
C ALA A 137 -8.86 -10.45 16.16
N PHE A 138 -8.63 -11.33 17.15
CA PHE A 138 -8.19 -10.92 18.49
C PHE A 138 -6.83 -10.24 18.46
N THR A 139 -5.86 -10.79 17.72
CA THR A 139 -4.53 -10.19 17.57
C THR A 139 -4.62 -8.82 16.90
N ALA A 140 -5.41 -8.69 15.83
CA ALA A 140 -5.61 -7.42 15.14
C ALA A 140 -6.25 -6.38 16.07
N TYR A 141 -7.30 -6.74 16.82
CA TYR A 141 -7.90 -5.86 17.82
C TYR A 141 -6.90 -5.48 18.92
N TYR A 142 -6.14 -6.45 19.43
CA TYR A 142 -5.15 -6.20 20.47
C TYR A 142 -4.09 -5.20 19.98
N ILE A 143 -3.61 -5.34 18.74
CA ILE A 143 -2.68 -4.39 18.11
C ILE A 143 -3.24 -2.96 18.12
N THR A 144 -4.54 -2.75 17.93
CA THR A 144 -5.13 -1.40 17.93
C THR A 144 -5.17 -0.71 19.29
N VAL A 145 -5.08 -1.47 20.39
CA VAL A 145 -5.15 -0.93 21.75
C VAL A 145 -3.79 -0.88 22.46
N ILE A 146 -2.73 -1.40 21.82
CA ILE A 146 -1.36 -1.32 22.34
C ILE A 146 -0.91 0.15 22.37
N PRO A 147 -0.45 0.67 23.52
CA PRO A 147 0.18 1.98 23.58
C PRO A 147 1.41 2.02 22.66
N PRO A 148 1.69 3.14 21.97
CA PRO A 148 2.89 3.26 21.15
C PRO A 148 4.12 2.89 21.96
N LEU A 149 4.95 1.99 21.41
CA LEU A 149 6.23 1.66 22.00
C LEU A 149 7.06 2.95 22.06
N VAL A 150 7.62 3.21 23.26
CA VAL A 150 8.53 4.30 23.65
C VAL A 150 9.08 5.12 22.46
N ASN A 151 8.92 6.45 22.49
CA ASN A 151 9.53 7.39 21.52
C ASN A 151 11.05 7.19 21.44
N ASN A 152 11.49 6.27 20.59
CA ASN A 152 12.88 5.97 20.33
C ASN A 152 13.26 6.66 19.02
N ASN A 153 14.03 7.75 19.13
CA ASN A 153 14.44 8.54 17.97
C ASN A 153 15.78 8.07 17.38
N GLY A 154 16.27 6.88 17.75
CA GLY A 154 17.51 6.35 17.20
C GLY A 154 17.39 6.05 15.71
N TYR A 155 18.41 6.42 14.91
CA TYR A 155 18.40 6.19 13.46
C TYR A 155 18.24 4.72 13.07
N ILE A 156 18.83 3.79 13.83
CA ILE A 156 18.67 2.34 13.60
C ILE A 156 17.22 1.92 13.82
N PHE A 157 16.57 2.45 14.85
CA PHE A 157 15.16 2.20 15.10
C PHE A 157 14.28 2.75 13.97
N LEU A 158 14.49 4.00 13.57
CA LEU A 158 13.76 4.64 12.47
C LEU A 158 13.96 3.89 11.14
N PHE A 159 15.16 3.38 10.87
CA PHE A 159 15.44 2.56 9.70
C PHE A 159 14.59 1.28 9.67
N PHE A 160 14.59 0.51 10.77
CA PHE A 160 13.78 -0.72 10.85
C PHE A 160 12.28 -0.44 10.91
N ALA A 161 11.87 0.64 11.57
CA ALA A 161 10.47 1.08 11.60
C ALA A 161 9.97 1.45 10.20
N GLY A 162 10.76 2.20 9.43
CA GLY A 162 10.47 2.53 8.04
C GLY A 162 10.46 1.28 7.14
N ALA A 163 11.43 0.37 7.30
CA ALA A 163 11.46 -0.89 6.56
C ALA A 163 10.20 -1.72 6.80
N LEU A 164 9.79 -1.90 8.07
CA LEU A 164 8.56 -2.61 8.43
C LEU A 164 7.32 -1.92 7.87
N ALA A 165 7.24 -0.58 7.97
CA ALA A 165 6.14 0.20 7.44
C ALA A 165 5.99 0.08 5.91
N ILE A 166 7.09 0.06 5.17
CA ILE A 166 7.07 -0.15 3.70
C ILE A 166 6.61 -1.57 3.37
N CYS A 167 7.12 -2.59 4.09
CA CYS A 167 6.64 -3.97 3.92
C CYS A 167 5.14 -4.08 4.20
N ALA A 168 4.65 -3.40 5.23
CA ALA A 168 3.24 -3.34 5.59
C ALA A 168 2.39 -2.62 4.53
N MET A 169 2.91 -1.55 3.91
CA MET A 169 2.21 -0.80 2.86
C MET A 169 1.98 -1.63 1.59
N ILE A 170 2.79 -2.66 1.35
CA ILE A 170 2.63 -3.61 0.26
C ILE A 170 1.54 -4.65 0.57
N LEU A 171 1.20 -4.90 1.84
CA LEU A 171 0.17 -5.88 2.22
C LEU A 171 -1.23 -5.24 2.16
N PRO A 172 -2.19 -5.83 1.42
CA PRO A 172 -3.57 -5.36 1.40
C PRO A 172 -4.15 -5.32 2.80
N GLY A 173 -4.80 -4.22 3.16
CA GLY A 173 -5.45 -4.05 4.46
C GLY A 173 -4.54 -3.64 5.61
N ILE A 174 -3.22 -3.51 5.39
CA ILE A 174 -2.29 -2.98 6.40
C ILE A 174 -1.78 -1.60 5.95
N SER A 175 -1.88 -0.61 6.84
CA SER A 175 -1.38 0.76 6.58
C SER A 175 0.02 0.94 7.15
N GLY A 176 1.00 1.27 6.31
CA GLY A 176 2.36 1.56 6.75
C GLY A 176 2.44 2.73 7.75
N ALA A 177 1.61 3.77 7.56
CA ALA A 177 1.50 4.89 8.49
C ALA A 177 1.00 4.44 9.87
N PHE A 178 0.02 3.52 9.92
CA PHE A 178 -0.45 2.93 11.18
C PHE A 178 0.64 2.13 11.89
N ILE A 179 1.46 1.37 11.15
CA ILE A 179 2.63 0.69 11.71
C ILE A 179 3.61 1.69 12.34
N LEU A 180 3.89 2.82 11.67
CA LEU A 180 4.75 3.87 12.24
C LEU A 180 4.16 4.48 13.53
N VAL A 181 2.83 4.62 13.63
CA VAL A 181 2.16 5.11 14.84
C VAL A 181 2.34 4.13 16.00
N LEU A 182 2.13 2.83 15.75
CA LEU A 182 2.31 1.79 16.77
C LEU A 182 3.75 1.69 17.27
N LEU A 183 4.71 1.95 16.38
CA LEU A 183 6.13 2.01 16.72
C LEU A 183 6.54 3.35 17.37
N GLY A 184 5.65 4.35 17.47
CA GLY A 184 6.02 5.68 17.98
C GLY A 184 6.95 6.47 17.03
N ALA A 185 7.20 5.99 15.81
CA ALA A 185 8.07 6.63 14.83
C ALA A 185 7.34 7.66 13.96
N TYR A 186 6.00 7.63 13.92
CA TYR A 186 5.19 8.43 13.00
C TYR A 186 5.45 9.94 13.11
N HIS A 187 5.44 10.49 14.33
CA HIS A 187 5.66 11.92 14.53
C HIS A 187 7.09 12.34 14.15
N THR A 188 8.09 11.52 14.46
CA THR A 188 9.48 11.79 14.09
C THR A 188 9.66 11.83 12.58
N VAL A 189 9.08 10.86 11.84
CA VAL A 189 9.11 10.83 10.38
C VAL A 189 8.33 11.99 9.76
N LEU A 190 7.15 12.30 10.29
CA LEU A 190 6.30 13.38 9.78
C LEU A 190 6.97 14.75 9.97
N ASN A 191 7.55 14.99 11.15
CA ASN A 191 8.25 16.24 11.43
C ASN A 191 9.47 16.40 10.50
N ALA A 192 10.26 15.34 10.30
CA ALA A 192 11.41 15.38 9.39
C ALA A 192 11.01 15.69 7.93
N LEU A 193 9.85 15.19 7.48
CA LEU A 193 9.32 15.51 6.16
C LEU A 193 8.84 16.98 6.06
N ASP A 194 8.16 17.49 7.09
CA ASP A 194 7.65 18.86 7.11
C ASP A 194 8.80 19.90 7.17
N THR A 195 9.85 19.61 7.94
CA THR A 195 11.02 20.48 8.09
C THR A 195 12.11 20.25 7.04
N PHE A 196 11.94 19.27 6.13
CA PHE A 196 12.99 18.77 5.24
C PHE A 196 14.29 18.43 5.99
N ASP A 197 14.18 17.91 7.21
CA ASP A 197 15.33 17.49 8.00
C ASP A 197 15.80 16.10 7.57
N LEU A 198 16.77 16.10 6.65
CA LEU A 198 17.41 14.89 6.11
C LEU A 198 18.62 14.43 6.95
N LYS A 199 18.79 14.96 8.16
CA LYS A 199 19.95 14.69 9.04
C LYS A 199 19.66 13.68 10.13
#